data_AF-A0A447PK28-F1
#
_entry.id   AF-A0A447PK28-F1
#
_cell.length_a   1.000
_cell.length_b   1.000
_cell.length_c   1.000
_cell.angle_alpha   90.00
_cell.angle_beta   90.00
_cell.angle_gamma   90.00
#
_symmetry.space_group_name_H-M   'P 1'
#
loop_
_entity.id
_entity.type
_entity.pdbx_description
1 polymer ?
#
loop_
_entity_poly.entity_id
_entity_poly.type
_entity_poly.pdbx_seq_one_letter_code
_entity_poly.pdbx_strand_id
1 'polypeptide(L)'
;MARRGAITPVWLDIEITTDDYLHDIQRRIQTLTESLPVEVLLVRRSREQRERSLANERRETLSELSVEEVFARRLALEALDPPQRERLNQLFSSTLYALNEEHEA
;
A
#
# COMPACT_ATOMS: atom_id res chain seq x y z
N MET A 1 -19.06 13.63 51.51
CA MET A 1 -18.67 14.45 50.34
C MET A 1 -17.61 13.71 49.55
N ALA A 2 -17.96 13.07 48.43
CA ALA A 2 -17.01 12.38 47.56
C ALA A 2 -17.12 12.96 46.15
N ARG A 3 -16.14 13.77 45.73
CA ARG A 3 -15.99 14.11 44.31
C ARG A 3 -15.30 12.92 43.65
N ARG A 4 -16.10 11.97 43.17
CA ARG A 4 -15.65 10.88 42.31
C ARG A 4 -15.15 11.57 41.03
N GLY A 5 -13.83 11.57 40.80
CA GLY A 5 -13.22 12.28 39.68
C GLY A 5 -13.82 11.79 38.37
N ALA A 6 -14.52 12.68 37.66
CA ALA A 6 -15.05 12.37 36.34
C ALA A 6 -13.85 12.15 35.41
N ILE A 7 -13.71 10.92 34.92
CA ILE A 7 -12.69 10.58 33.94
C ILE A 7 -13.17 11.16 32.62
N THR A 8 -12.64 12.32 32.24
CA THR A 8 -12.87 12.88 30.91
C THR A 8 -12.11 12.01 29.91
N PRO A 9 -12.79 11.35 28.95
CA PRO A 9 -12.10 10.52 27.98
C PRO A 9 -11.18 11.37 27.11
N VAL A 10 -9.97 10.89 26.85
CA VAL A 10 -9.02 11.55 25.95
C VAL A 10 -9.40 11.23 24.51
N TRP A 11 -9.55 12.26 23.70
CA TRP A 11 -9.91 12.11 22.28
C TRP A 11 -8.69 11.79 21.43
N LEU A 12 -8.83 10.78 20.56
CA LEU A 12 -7.77 10.32 19.66
C LEU A 12 -8.16 10.53 18.19
N ASP A 13 -7.26 11.16 17.43
CA ASP A 13 -7.17 11.08 15.97
C ASP A 13 -5.99 10.17 15.63
N ILE A 14 -6.26 9.07 14.94
CA ILE A 14 -5.29 8.02 14.63
C ILE A 14 -4.95 8.07 13.14
N GLU A 15 -3.69 8.35 12.83
CA GLU A 15 -3.14 8.34 11.48
C GLU A 15 -2.33 7.07 11.21
N ILE A 16 -2.75 6.29 10.20
CA ILE A 16 -2.06 5.08 9.76
C ILE A 16 -1.05 5.47 8.67
N THR A 17 0.22 5.17 8.91
CA THR A 17 1.34 5.50 8.01
C THR A 17 1.87 4.30 7.22
N THR A 18 1.38 3.08 7.51
CA THR A 18 1.80 1.85 6.83
C THR A 18 1.01 1.61 5.54
N ASP A 19 1.67 1.00 4.55
CA ASP A 19 1.07 0.75 3.23
C ASP A 19 -0.01 -0.35 3.26
N ASP A 20 0.17 -1.38 4.08
CA ASP A 20 -0.84 -2.41 4.31
C ASP A 20 -1.93 -1.88 5.24
N TYR A 21 -2.98 -1.34 4.64
CA TYR A 21 -4.21 -1.11 5.37
C TYR A 21 -4.88 -2.46 5.65
N LEU A 22 -4.58 -2.99 6.83
CA LEU A 22 -5.23 -4.17 7.36
C LEU A 22 -6.75 -3.95 7.34
N HIS A 23 -7.47 -4.82 6.64
CA HIS A 23 -8.94 -4.75 6.48
C HIS A 23 -9.70 -4.68 7.81
N ASP A 24 -9.05 -5.07 8.90
CA ASP A 24 -9.54 -5.18 10.26
C ASP A 24 -8.98 -4.12 11.22
N ILE A 25 -8.31 -3.08 10.70
CA ILE A 25 -7.67 -2.05 11.54
C ILE A 25 -8.64 -1.38 12.53
N GLN A 26 -9.91 -1.18 12.15
CA GLN A 26 -10.92 -0.64 13.05
C GLN A 26 -11.20 -1.56 14.24
N ARG A 27 -11.35 -2.86 13.98
CA ARG A 27 -11.56 -3.87 15.04
C ARG A 27 -10.37 -3.89 15.97
N ARG A 28 -9.15 -3.84 15.42
CA ARG A 28 -7.91 -3.90 16.19
C ARG A 28 -7.72 -2.66 17.08
N ILE A 29 -8.03 -1.47 16.56
CA ILE A 29 -8.05 -0.23 17.36
C ILE A 29 -9.07 -0.35 18.49
N GLN A 30 -10.29 -0.83 18.20
CA GLN A 30 -11.34 -0.98 19.21
C GLN A 30 -10.91 -1.91 20.36
N THR A 31 -10.31 -3.06 20.05
CA THR A 31 -9.77 -3.98 21.06
C THR A 31 -8.65 -3.34 21.90
N LEU A 32 -7.77 -2.55 21.28
CA LEU A 32 -6.68 -1.87 22.00
C LEU A 32 -7.18 -0.76 22.92
N THR A 33 -8.26 -0.08 22.54
CA THR A 33 -8.80 1.06 23.30
C THR A 33 -9.87 0.68 24.32
N GLU A 34 -10.37 -0.56 24.30
CA GLU A 34 -11.51 -1.00 25.12
C GLU A 34 -11.33 -0.77 26.64
N SER A 35 -10.10 -0.95 27.14
CA SER A 35 -9.78 -0.77 28.56
C SER A 35 -9.20 0.60 28.90
N LEU A 36 -9.07 1.50 27.92
CA LEU A 36 -8.45 2.81 28.08
C LEU A 36 -9.54 3.90 28.19
N PRO A 37 -9.32 4.96 28.99
CA PRO A 37 -10.25 6.09 29.10
C PRO A 37 -10.10 7.02 27.88
N VAL A 38 -10.31 6.48 26.68
CA VAL A 38 -10.11 7.19 25.41
C VAL A 38 -11.32 7.03 24.52
N GLU A 39 -11.54 8.02 23.66
CA GLU A 39 -12.58 8.00 22.63
C GLU A 39 -11.91 8.26 21.28
N VAL A 40 -12.06 7.32 20.35
CA VAL A 40 -11.49 7.44 19.01
C VAL A 40 -12.48 8.20 18.13
N LEU A 41 -12.13 9.42 17.75
CA LEU A 41 -12.98 10.27 16.91
C LEU A 41 -12.73 10.06 15.42
N LEU A 42 -11.48 9.80 15.04
CA LEU A 42 -11.08 9.67 13.66
C LEU A 42 -9.99 8.61 13.50
N VAL A 43 -10.13 7.80 12.45
CA VAL A 43 -9.06 6.93 11.95
C VAL A 43 -8.89 7.24 10.48
N ARG A 44 -7.70 7.71 10.09
CA ARG A 44 -7.40 8.10 8.72
C ARG A 44 -6.07 7.51 8.26
N ARG A 45 -5.93 7.33 6.95
CA ARG A 45 -4.63 7.04 6.34
C ARG A 45 -3.83 8.32 6.18
N SER A 46 -2.50 8.19 6.15
CA SER A 46 -1.60 9.31 5.97
C SER A 46 -1.94 10.12 4.71
N ARG A 47 -1.86 11.46 4.81
CA ARG A 47 -2.07 12.34 3.65
C ARG A 47 -1.04 12.10 2.55
N GLU A 48 0.21 11.84 2.92
CA GLU A 48 1.27 11.48 1.96
C GLU A 48 0.93 10.16 1.24
N GLN A 49 0.34 9.19 1.95
CA GLN A 49 -0.14 7.95 1.34
C GLN A 49 -1.33 8.21 0.41
N ARG A 50 -2.27 9.08 0.80
CA ARG A 50 -3.37 9.52 -0.08
C ARG A 50 -2.85 10.20 -1.34
N GLU A 51 -1.85 11.06 -1.22
CA GLU A 51 -1.20 11.72 -2.36
C GLU A 51 -0.41 10.75 -3.22
N ARG A 52 0.27 9.75 -2.64
CA ARG A 52 0.90 8.65 -3.39
C ARG A 52 -0.14 7.78 -4.09
N SER A 53 -1.26 7.47 -3.46
CA SER A 53 -2.38 6.75 -4.08
C SER A 53 -3.07 7.57 -5.17
N LEU A 54 -3.30 8.87 -4.96
CA LEU A 54 -3.85 9.79 -5.96
C LEU A 54 -2.86 10.05 -7.11
N ALA A 55 -1.56 10.09 -6.82
CA ALA A 55 -0.51 10.09 -7.84
C ALA A 55 -0.46 8.75 -8.58
N ASN A 56 -0.80 7.64 -7.92
CA ASN A 56 -1.04 6.35 -8.58
C ASN A 56 -2.33 6.34 -9.42
N GLU A 57 -3.39 7.05 -9.00
CA GLU A 57 -4.63 7.19 -9.78
C GLU A 57 -4.48 8.16 -10.96
N ARG A 58 -3.55 9.13 -10.88
CA ARG A 58 -3.13 9.99 -12.01
C ARG A 58 -2.07 9.35 -12.91
N ARG A 59 -1.70 8.09 -12.69
CA ARG A 59 -0.80 7.35 -13.57
C ARG A 59 -1.62 6.57 -14.61
N GLU A 60 -1.13 6.63 -15.84
CA GLU A 60 -1.57 5.89 -17.03
C GLU A 60 -2.31 4.59 -16.69
N THR A 61 -3.46 4.37 -17.34
CA THR A 61 -4.19 3.11 -17.19
C THR A 61 -3.35 1.94 -17.72
N LEU A 62 -3.58 0.70 -17.26
CA LEU A 62 -2.85 -0.47 -17.81
C LEU A 62 -3.01 -0.60 -19.33
N SER A 63 -4.11 -0.10 -19.90
CA SER A 63 -4.34 -0.03 -21.35
C SER A 63 -3.42 0.96 -22.09
N GLU A 64 -2.78 1.88 -21.38
CA GLU A 64 -1.84 2.86 -21.92
C GLU A 64 -0.37 2.42 -21.74
N LEU A 65 -0.13 1.26 -21.10
CA LEU A 65 1.22 0.76 -20.83
C LEU A 65 1.53 -0.48 -21.68
N SER A 66 2.75 -0.54 -22.20
CA SER A 66 3.28 -1.75 -22.79
C SER A 66 3.56 -2.81 -21.71
N VAL A 67 3.60 -4.07 -22.11
CA VAL A 67 3.88 -5.20 -21.20
C VAL A 67 5.27 -5.06 -20.58
N GLU A 68 6.24 -4.54 -21.34
CA GLU A 68 7.58 -4.19 -20.90
C GLU A 68 7.59 -3.05 -19.86
N GLU A 69 6.77 -2.02 -20.05
CA GLU A 69 6.66 -0.91 -19.11
C GLU A 69 6.06 -1.35 -17.77
N VAL A 70 5.05 -2.22 -17.81
CA VAL A 70 4.46 -2.83 -16.61
C VAL A 70 5.51 -3.66 -15.87
N PHE A 71 6.27 -4.49 -16.60
CA PHE A 71 7.34 -5.30 -16.01
C PHE A 71 8.44 -4.42 -15.37
N ALA A 72 8.92 -3.40 -16.08
CA ALA A 72 9.95 -2.50 -15.59
C ALA A 72 9.51 -1.75 -14.31
N ARG A 73 8.26 -1.27 -14.27
CA ARG A 73 7.69 -0.62 -13.08
C ARG A 73 7.57 -1.58 -11.90
N ARG A 74 7.17 -2.84 -12.14
CA ARG A 74 7.09 -3.84 -11.07
C ARG A 74 8.47 -4.24 -10.55
N LEU A 75 9.46 -4.40 -11.44
CA LEU A 75 10.84 -4.73 -11.10
C LEU A 75 11.50 -3.62 -10.27
N ALA A 76 11.13 -2.37 -10.48
CA ALA A 76 11.66 -1.22 -9.73
C ALA A 76 11.20 -1.16 -8.26
N LEU A 77 10.16 -1.91 -7.89
CA LEU A 77 9.67 -1.99 -6.51
C LEU A 77 10.42 -3.03 -5.67
N GLU A 78 11.22 -3.88 -6.31
CA GLU A 78 11.95 -4.96 -5.66
C GLU A 78 13.39 -4.53 -5.32
N ALA A 79 13.89 -4.92 -4.15
CA ALA A 79 15.27 -4.69 -3.74
C ALA A 79 16.18 -5.77 -4.35
N LEU A 80 16.64 -5.54 -5.58
CA LEU A 80 17.45 -6.48 -6.34
C LEU A 80 18.84 -5.92 -6.62
N ASP A 81 19.85 -6.79 -6.54
CA ASP A 81 21.20 -6.44 -6.97
C ASP A 81 21.25 -6.29 -8.51
N PRO A 82 22.13 -5.43 -9.05
CA PRO A 82 22.26 -5.21 -10.50
C PRO A 82 22.31 -6.49 -11.36
N PRO A 83 23.11 -7.53 -11.04
CA PRO A 83 23.14 -8.76 -11.85
C PRO A 83 21.81 -9.53 -11.83
N GLN A 84 21.07 -9.50 -10.73
CA GLN A 84 19.75 -10.14 -10.65
C GLN A 84 18.74 -9.41 -11.51
N ARG A 85 18.77 -8.07 -11.49
CA ARG A 85 17.92 -7.22 -12.31
C ARG A 85 18.16 -7.44 -13.79
N GLU A 86 19.42 -7.48 -14.23
CA GLU A 86 19.78 -7.78 -15.62
C GLU A 86 19.30 -9.15 -16.06
N ARG A 87 19.49 -10.17 -15.20
CA ARG A 87 19.04 -11.53 -15.52
C ARG A 87 17.54 -11.62 -15.68
N LEU A 88 16.77 -10.95 -14.81
CA LEU A 88 15.31 -10.93 -14.89
C LEU A 88 14.82 -10.24 -16.16
N ASN A 89 15.45 -9.12 -16.57
CA ASN A 89 15.12 -8.46 -17.84
C ASN A 89 15.35 -9.38 -19.04
N GLN A 90 16.49 -10.10 -19.08
CA GLN A 90 16.80 -11.03 -20.18
C GLN A 90 15.78 -12.17 -20.28
N LEU A 91 15.44 -12.79 -19.15
CA LEU A 91 14.47 -13.89 -19.12
C LEU A 91 13.08 -13.41 -19.56
N PHE A 92 12.66 -12.23 -19.11
CA PHE A 92 11.39 -11.64 -19.49
C PHE A 92 11.32 -11.37 -21.00
N SER A 93 12.33 -10.70 -21.57
CA SER A 93 12.39 -10.44 -23.01
C SER A 93 12.38 -11.73 -23.83
N SER A 94 13.19 -12.73 -23.45
CA SER A 94 13.21 -14.03 -24.15
C SER A 94 11.85 -14.73 -24.13
N THR A 95 11.10 -14.60 -23.03
CA THR A 95 9.78 -15.23 -22.90
C THR A 95 8.74 -14.50 -23.75
N LEU A 96 8.77 -13.16 -23.78
CA LEU A 96 7.90 -12.37 -24.66
C LEU A 96 8.14 -12.69 -26.13
N TYR A 97 9.40 -12.78 -26.56
CA TYR A 97 9.73 -13.16 -27.93
C TYR A 97 9.18 -14.55 -28.27
N ALA A 98 9.41 -15.55 -27.40
CA ALA A 98 8.92 -16.91 -27.64
C ALA A 98 7.38 -16.97 -27.76
N LEU A 99 6.66 -16.27 -26.88
CA LEU A 99 5.19 -16.21 -26.92
C LEU A 99 4.67 -15.48 -28.17
N ASN A 100 5.38 -14.45 -28.64
CA ASN A 100 4.99 -13.74 -29.85
C ASN A 100 5.24 -14.59 -31.11
N GLU A 101 6.34 -15.35 -31.16
CA GLU A 101 6.61 -16.29 -32.27
C GLU A 101 5.60 -17.45 -32.29
N GLU A 102 5.16 -17.95 -31.13
CA GLU A 102 4.10 -18.97 -31.04
C GLU A 102 2.72 -18.46 -31.52
N HIS A 103 2.44 -17.16 -31.39
CA HIS A 103 1.19 -16.55 -31.85
C HIS A 103 1.20 -16.20 -33.35
N GLU A 104 2.37 -16.05 -33.97
CA GLU A 104 2.52 -15.73 -35.40
C GLU A 104 2.62 -16.98 -36.30
N ALA A 105 2.76 -18.17 -35.70
CA ALA A 105 2.85 -19.47 -36.37
C ALA A 105 1.49 -20.20 -36.49
#